data_AF-A0A7C6AGN0-F1
#
_entry.id   AF-A0A7C6AGN0-F1
#
_cell.length_a   1.000
_cell.length_b   1.000
_cell.length_c   1.000
_cell.angle_alpha   90.00
_cell.angle_beta   90.00
_cell.angle_gamma   90.00
#
_symmetry.space_group_name_H-M   'P 1'
#
loop_
_entity.id
_entity.type
_entity.pdbx_description
1 polymer ?
#
loop_
_entity_poly.entity_id
_entity_poly.type
_entity_poly.pdbx_seq_one_letter_code
_entity_poly.pdbx_strand_id
1 'polypeptide(L)'
;MRARLLEKYRGRERHRVREIYHRAAKEIINKAREVGATVIVMEDLRRLNEEDKGSRELNGRIHRWSYKRFQQILEYQARLHGLHVKYVDPAYTSKICLVCEGELEESSNGRRLRKCQRCGLEEDRDVIAVKNLVKRYYEEYMNAKLPKTSFDGRCQIDVGSPPKASQ
;
A
#
# COMPACT_ATOMS: atom_id res chain seq x y z
N MET A 1 42.22 -14.65 -6.90
CA MET A 1 41.70 -15.46 -5.77
C MET A 1 40.49 -14.82 -5.06
N ARG A 2 40.57 -13.55 -4.64
CA ARG A 2 39.48 -12.82 -3.93
C ARG A 2 38.16 -12.71 -4.72
N ALA A 3 38.22 -12.46 -6.03
CA ALA A 3 37.04 -12.33 -6.88
C ALA A 3 36.19 -13.62 -6.96
N ARG A 4 36.83 -14.79 -7.13
CA ARG A 4 36.16 -16.10 -7.22
C ARG A 4 35.46 -16.51 -5.92
N LEU A 5 36.05 -16.16 -4.78
CA LEU A 5 35.41 -16.34 -3.47
C LEU A 5 34.19 -15.43 -3.32
N LEU A 6 34.33 -14.14 -3.62
CA LEU A 6 33.22 -13.18 -3.58
C LEU A 6 32.07 -13.61 -4.49
N GLU A 7 32.34 -14.12 -5.68
CA GLU A 7 31.34 -14.63 -6.62
C GLU A 7 30.55 -15.84 -6.06
N LYS A 8 31.25 -16.82 -5.47
CA LYS A 8 30.62 -17.99 -4.84
C LYS A 8 29.72 -17.61 -3.67
N TYR A 9 30.18 -16.73 -2.78
CA TYR A 9 29.38 -16.29 -1.63
C TYR A 9 28.19 -15.39 -2.04
N ARG A 10 28.38 -14.54 -3.06
CA ARG A 10 27.29 -13.73 -3.66
C ARG A 10 26.16 -14.60 -4.22
N GLY A 11 26.48 -15.72 -4.86
CA GLY A 11 25.48 -16.68 -5.34
C GLY A 11 24.62 -17.22 -4.20
N ARG A 12 25.25 -17.72 -3.14
CA ARG A 12 24.56 -18.30 -1.98
C ARG A 12 23.68 -17.28 -1.26
N GLU A 13 24.19 -16.08 -1.04
CA GLU A 13 23.44 -15.00 -0.41
C GLU A 13 22.18 -14.65 -1.22
N ARG A 14 22.32 -14.47 -2.54
CA ARG A 14 21.19 -14.20 -3.44
C ARG A 14 20.13 -15.29 -3.39
N HIS A 15 20.54 -16.56 -3.33
CA HIS A 15 19.62 -17.69 -3.24
C HIS A 15 18.87 -17.69 -1.90
N ARG A 16 19.56 -17.47 -0.78
CA ARG A 16 18.94 -17.38 0.55
C ARG A 16 17.91 -16.25 0.63
N VAL A 17 18.29 -15.05 0.18
CA VAL A 17 17.37 -13.89 0.16
C VAL A 17 16.15 -14.18 -0.71
N ARG A 18 16.36 -14.79 -1.89
CA ARG A 18 15.27 -15.19 -2.78
C ARG A 18 14.34 -16.20 -2.10
N GLU A 19 14.88 -17.22 -1.44
CA GLU A 19 14.09 -18.24 -0.72
C GLU A 19 13.26 -17.63 0.42
N ILE A 20 13.83 -16.67 1.18
CA ILE A 20 13.09 -15.90 2.19
C ILE A 20 11.92 -15.15 1.55
N TYR A 21 12.14 -14.48 0.43
CA TYR A 21 11.08 -13.74 -0.28
C TYR A 21 9.98 -14.66 -0.81
N HIS A 22 10.32 -15.83 -1.38
CA HIS A 22 9.31 -16.79 -1.82
C HIS A 22 8.49 -17.36 -0.65
N ARG A 23 9.12 -17.61 0.50
CA ARG A 23 8.41 -18.05 1.72
C ARG A 23 7.46 -16.98 2.24
N ALA A 24 7.95 -15.75 2.42
CA ALA A 24 7.14 -14.63 2.87
C ALA A 24 5.97 -14.34 1.92
N ALA A 25 6.21 -14.35 0.60
CA ALA A 25 5.15 -14.16 -0.38
C ALA A 25 4.10 -15.28 -0.31
N LYS A 26 4.53 -16.55 -0.20
CA LYS A 26 3.61 -17.68 -0.03
C LYS A 26 2.74 -17.55 1.21
N GLU A 27 3.30 -17.12 2.34
CA GLU A 27 2.54 -16.88 3.58
C GLU A 27 1.49 -15.78 3.40
N ILE A 28 1.85 -14.66 2.75
CA ILE A 28 0.91 -13.57 2.44
C ILE A 28 -0.22 -14.07 1.54
N ILE A 29 0.09 -14.81 0.48
CA ILE A 29 -0.92 -15.37 -0.42
C ILE A 29 -1.86 -16.32 0.32
N ASN A 30 -1.32 -17.22 1.13
CA ASN A 30 -2.14 -18.13 1.94
C ASN A 30 -3.08 -17.35 2.84
N LYS A 31 -2.57 -16.31 3.52
CA LYS A 31 -3.39 -15.50 4.40
C LYS A 31 -4.48 -14.73 3.65
N ALA A 32 -4.15 -14.16 2.49
CA ALA A 32 -5.11 -13.48 1.63
C ALA A 32 -6.25 -14.44 1.20
N ARG A 33 -5.92 -15.69 0.88
CA ARG A 33 -6.90 -16.71 0.50
C ARG A 33 -7.78 -17.15 1.68
N GLU A 34 -7.20 -17.32 2.87
CA GLU A 34 -7.95 -17.66 4.09
C GLU A 34 -9.03 -16.62 4.41
N VAL A 35 -8.71 -15.33 4.24
CA VAL A 35 -9.65 -14.23 4.51
C VAL A 35 -10.57 -13.91 3.32
N GLY A 36 -10.44 -14.64 2.21
CA GLY A 36 -11.23 -14.39 0.99
C GLY A 36 -10.93 -13.05 0.30
N ALA A 37 -9.73 -12.49 0.51
CA ALA A 37 -9.32 -11.26 -0.15
C ALA A 37 -9.16 -11.47 -1.66
N THR A 38 -9.51 -10.46 -2.44
CA THR A 38 -9.29 -10.42 -3.89
C THR A 38 -8.11 -9.53 -4.29
N VAL A 39 -7.75 -8.59 -3.40
CA VAL A 39 -6.73 -7.57 -3.61
C VAL A 39 -5.78 -7.53 -2.42
N ILE A 40 -4.48 -7.49 -2.71
CA ILE A 40 -3.40 -7.23 -1.76
C ILE A 40 -2.92 -5.80 -2.01
N VAL A 41 -2.94 -4.97 -0.96
CA VAL A 41 -2.47 -3.60 -1.04
C VAL A 41 -1.00 -3.55 -0.59
N MET A 42 -0.16 -2.90 -1.40
CA MET A 42 1.27 -2.71 -1.13
C MET A 42 1.66 -1.24 -1.26
N GLU A 43 2.72 -0.86 -0.55
CA GLU A 43 3.32 0.48 -0.67
C GLU A 43 4.03 0.65 -2.02
N ASP A 44 3.81 1.79 -2.66
CA ASP A 44 4.57 2.21 -3.83
C ASP A 44 5.94 2.77 -3.44
N LEU A 45 6.94 1.89 -3.47
CA LEU A 45 8.31 2.22 -3.10
C LEU A 45 9.18 2.71 -4.26
N ARG A 46 8.62 2.96 -5.46
CA ARG A 46 9.42 3.33 -6.65
C ARG A 46 10.31 4.55 -6.42
N ARG A 47 9.81 5.53 -5.66
CA ARG A 47 10.48 6.80 -5.32
C ARG A 47 11.66 6.65 -4.34
N LEU A 48 11.84 5.49 -3.71
CA LEU A 48 12.96 5.28 -2.77
C LEU A 48 14.33 5.18 -3.45
N ASN A 49 14.36 4.88 -4.75
CA ASN A 49 15.60 4.74 -5.52
C ASN A 49 15.98 5.99 -6.32
N GLU A 50 15.05 6.94 -6.47
CA GLU A 50 15.20 8.07 -7.39
C GLU A 50 15.91 9.26 -6.75
N GLU A 51 16.06 9.26 -5.42
CA GLU A 51 16.70 10.35 -4.71
C GLU A 51 17.68 9.79 -3.67
N ASP A 52 18.92 10.26 -3.69
CA ASP A 52 19.90 10.08 -2.62
C ASP A 52 19.46 10.87 -1.36
N LYS A 53 18.33 10.50 -0.73
CA LYS A 53 17.69 11.28 0.35
C LYS A 53 18.33 11.12 1.74
N GLY A 54 19.54 10.59 1.85
CA GLY A 54 20.06 10.23 3.18
C GLY A 54 21.55 9.93 3.26
N SER A 55 21.96 9.42 4.42
CA SER A 55 23.36 9.05 4.67
C SER A 55 23.79 7.87 3.80
N ARG A 56 25.10 7.78 3.52
CA ARG A 56 25.70 6.63 2.82
C ARG A 56 25.33 5.28 3.44
N GLU A 57 25.12 5.26 4.76
CA GLU A 57 24.66 4.08 5.48
C GLU A 57 23.22 3.71 5.13
N LEU A 58 22.31 4.70 5.13
CA LEU A 58 20.90 4.50 4.75
C LEU A 58 20.81 3.98 3.32
N ASN A 59 21.49 4.63 2.37
CA ASN A 59 21.47 4.20 0.97
C ASN A 59 22.05 2.78 0.85
N GLY A 60 23.13 2.48 1.57
CA GLY A 60 23.67 1.12 1.65
C GLY A 60 22.66 0.08 2.17
N ARG A 61 21.83 0.43 3.15
CA ARG A 61 20.76 -0.45 3.67
C ARG A 61 19.65 -0.66 2.65
N ILE A 62 19.17 0.42 2.01
CA ILE A 62 18.15 0.37 0.95
C ILE A 62 18.63 -0.48 -0.21
N HIS A 63 19.88 -0.29 -0.67
CA HIS A 63 20.45 -1.09 -1.76
C HIS A 63 20.64 -2.57 -1.43
N ARG A 64 20.84 -2.93 -0.16
CA ARG A 64 20.88 -4.34 0.28
C ARG A 64 19.48 -4.96 0.31
N TRP A 65 18.46 -4.18 0.58
CA TRP A 65 17.07 -4.64 0.63
C TRP A 65 16.41 -4.53 -0.75
N SER A 66 16.36 -5.63 -1.50
CA SER A 66 15.76 -5.66 -2.83
C SER A 66 14.23 -5.74 -2.77
N TYR A 67 13.58 -4.68 -2.27
CA TYR A 67 12.11 -4.60 -2.17
C TYR A 67 11.42 -4.82 -3.53
N LYS A 68 12.00 -4.30 -4.62
CA LYS A 68 11.51 -4.53 -6.00
C LYS A 68 11.42 -6.01 -6.35
N ARG A 69 12.41 -6.81 -5.91
CA ARG A 69 12.40 -8.26 -6.15
C ARG A 69 11.31 -8.95 -5.35
N PHE A 70 11.09 -8.54 -4.10
CA PHE A 70 10.00 -9.08 -3.29
C PHE A 70 8.63 -8.74 -3.89
N GLN A 71 8.42 -7.48 -4.30
CA GLN A 71 7.23 -7.02 -5.02
C GLN A 71 6.94 -7.86 -6.27
N GLN A 72 7.94 -8.07 -7.13
CA GLN A 72 7.81 -8.94 -8.32
C GLN A 72 7.44 -10.39 -7.96
N ILE A 73 8.07 -10.94 -6.91
CA ILE A 73 7.77 -12.30 -6.44
C ILE A 73 6.32 -12.40 -5.96
N LEU A 74 5.88 -11.44 -5.16
CA LEU A 74 4.51 -11.41 -4.65
C LEU A 74 3.49 -11.22 -5.78
N GLU A 75 3.73 -10.31 -6.72
CA GLU A 75 2.86 -10.07 -7.87
C GLU A 75 2.63 -11.32 -8.71
N TYR A 76 3.69 -12.02 -9.11
CA TYR A 76 3.50 -13.21 -9.94
C TYR A 76 2.81 -14.33 -9.15
N GLN A 77 3.13 -14.51 -7.87
CA GLN A 77 2.45 -15.52 -7.04
C GLN A 77 0.98 -15.16 -6.83
N ALA A 78 0.66 -13.89 -6.54
CA ALA A 78 -0.70 -13.40 -6.42
C ALA A 78 -1.50 -13.69 -7.69
N ARG A 79 -0.94 -13.37 -8.86
CA ARG A 79 -1.57 -13.61 -10.15
C ARG A 79 -1.86 -15.09 -10.41
N LEU A 80 -0.96 -16.00 -10.02
CA LEU A 80 -1.18 -17.45 -10.12
C LEU A 80 -2.35 -17.94 -9.27
N HIS A 81 -2.71 -17.20 -8.22
CA HIS A 81 -3.80 -17.51 -7.31
C HIS A 81 -5.05 -16.63 -7.52
N GLY A 82 -5.12 -15.88 -8.62
CA GLY A 82 -6.27 -15.00 -8.93
C GLY A 82 -6.37 -13.74 -8.06
N LEU A 83 -5.29 -13.39 -7.36
CA LEU A 83 -5.20 -12.20 -6.51
C LEU A 83 -4.57 -11.04 -7.29
N HIS A 84 -5.04 -9.83 -7.02
CA HIS A 84 -4.48 -8.61 -7.60
C HIS A 84 -3.60 -7.89 -6.58
N VAL A 85 -2.47 -7.34 -7.02
CA VAL A 85 -1.64 -6.47 -6.18
C VAL A 85 -1.89 -5.03 -6.60
N LYS A 86 -2.25 -4.17 -5.64
CA LYS A 86 -2.46 -2.73 -5.86
C LYS A 86 -1.42 -1.94 -5.07
N TYR A 87 -0.72 -1.07 -5.77
CA TYR A 87 0.22 -0.13 -5.16
C TYR A 87 -0.48 1.17 -4.79
N VAL A 88 -0.22 1.66 -3.59
CA VAL A 88 -0.76 2.91 -3.04
C VAL A 88 0.39 3.74 -2.50
N ASP A 89 0.28 5.07 -2.60
CA ASP A 89 1.31 6.00 -2.13
C ASP A 89 1.48 5.88 -0.60
N PRO A 90 2.69 5.54 -0.10
CA PRO A 90 2.95 5.43 1.33
C PRO A 90 3.17 6.77 2.04
N ALA A 91 3.13 7.91 1.33
CA ALA A 91 3.43 9.20 1.92
C ALA A 91 2.55 9.50 3.14
N TYR A 92 3.17 9.77 4.29
CA TYR A 92 2.50 10.14 5.56
C TYR A 92 1.59 9.06 6.19
N THR A 93 1.57 7.82 5.69
CA THR A 93 0.69 6.76 6.22
C THR A 93 0.97 6.43 7.69
N SER A 94 2.22 6.55 8.14
CA SER A 94 2.59 6.28 9.55
C SER A 94 2.47 7.49 10.49
N LYS A 95 1.99 8.64 9.99
CA LYS A 95 1.91 9.91 10.74
C LYS A 95 0.49 10.44 10.91
N ILE A 96 -0.49 9.83 10.27
CA ILE A 96 -1.88 10.27 10.29
C ILE A 96 -2.70 9.37 11.20
N CYS A 97 -3.48 9.97 12.09
CA CYS A 97 -4.36 9.26 12.99
C CYS A 97 -5.52 8.59 12.24
N LEU A 98 -5.78 7.33 12.55
CA LEU A 98 -6.85 6.54 11.93
C LEU A 98 -8.26 7.02 12.31
N VAL A 99 -8.39 7.74 13.43
CA VAL A 99 -9.69 8.13 14.00
C VAL A 99 -10.06 9.57 13.61
N CYS A 100 -9.13 10.51 13.81
CA CYS A 100 -9.41 11.94 13.68
C CYS A 100 -8.57 12.65 12.61
N GLU A 101 -7.78 11.89 11.84
CA GLU A 101 -6.93 12.39 10.75
C GLU A 101 -5.87 13.43 11.17
N GLY A 102 -5.74 13.69 12.47
CA GLY A 102 -4.69 14.54 13.02
C GLY A 102 -3.30 13.91 12.91
N GLU A 103 -2.27 14.73 13.10
CA GLU A 103 -0.89 14.25 13.14
C GLU A 103 -0.62 13.41 14.40
N LEU A 104 0.21 12.39 14.22
CA LEU A 104 0.68 11.50 15.28
C LEU A 104 2.11 11.85 15.68
N GLU A 105 2.32 11.94 16.99
CA GLU A 105 3.62 12.17 17.59
C GLU A 105 4.25 10.85 18.06
N GLU A 106 5.56 10.87 18.33
CA GLU A 106 6.20 9.72 18.97
C GLU A 106 5.67 9.57 20.39
N SER A 107 5.29 8.35 20.75
CA SER A 107 4.92 8.08 22.13
C SER A 107 6.16 8.11 23.04
N SER A 108 5.97 8.60 24.26
CA SER A 108 6.94 8.45 25.35
C SER A 108 7.25 6.98 25.68
N ASN A 109 6.35 6.06 25.32
CA ASN A 109 6.44 4.64 25.65
C ASN A 109 7.29 3.84 24.64
N GLY A 110 7.74 4.46 23.53
CA GLY A 110 8.66 3.81 22.61
C GLY A 110 8.69 4.41 21.21
N ARG A 111 9.87 4.37 20.58
CA ARG A 111 10.13 4.98 19.25
C ARG A 111 9.29 4.42 18.09
N ARG A 112 8.70 3.23 18.28
CA ARG A 112 7.81 2.59 17.29
C ARG A 112 6.34 2.96 17.49
N LEU A 113 5.97 3.40 18.68
CA LEU A 113 4.61 3.76 19.02
C LEU A 113 4.34 5.21 18.64
N ARG A 114 3.13 5.44 18.14
CA ARG A 114 2.64 6.74 17.70
C ARG A 114 1.41 7.09 18.52
N LYS A 115 1.37 8.31 19.07
CA LYS A 115 0.27 8.79 19.92
C LYS A 115 -0.42 9.98 19.28
N CYS A 116 -1.75 9.96 19.29
CA CYS A 116 -2.58 11.10 18.91
C CYS A 116 -2.95 11.92 20.15
N GLN A 117 -2.58 13.21 20.17
CA GLN A 117 -2.94 14.11 21.26
C GLN A 117 -4.42 14.51 21.25
N ARG A 118 -5.12 14.35 20.11
CA ARG A 118 -6.54 14.74 19.98
C ARG A 118 -7.51 13.66 20.43
N CYS A 119 -7.28 12.41 20.06
CA CYS A 119 -8.21 11.30 20.32
C CYS A 119 -7.63 10.20 21.23
N GLY A 120 -6.37 10.34 21.68
CA GLY A 120 -5.74 9.38 22.59
C GLY A 120 -5.30 8.05 21.98
N LEU A 121 -5.45 7.86 20.66
CA LEU A 121 -4.97 6.64 19.98
C LEU A 121 -3.46 6.48 20.20
N GLU A 122 -3.02 5.32 20.64
CA GLU A 122 -1.61 4.95 20.76
C GLU A 122 -1.39 3.55 20.17
N GLU A 123 -0.59 3.43 19.11
CA GLU A 123 -0.40 2.15 18.41
C GLU A 123 0.95 2.09 17.66
N ASP A 124 1.37 0.90 17.20
CA ASP A 124 2.60 0.77 16.39
C ASP A 124 2.46 1.47 15.03
N ARG A 125 3.53 2.17 14.64
CA ARG A 125 3.60 2.95 13.40
C ARG A 125 3.32 2.11 12.14
N ASP A 126 3.70 0.83 12.11
CA ASP A 126 3.51 -0.05 10.94
C ASP A 126 2.06 -0.53 10.88
N VAL A 127 1.41 -0.78 12.02
CA VAL A 127 -0.03 -1.10 12.08
C VAL A 127 -0.86 0.07 11.58
N ILE A 128 -0.51 1.29 12.01
CA ILE A 128 -1.13 2.52 11.53
C ILE A 128 -0.92 2.69 10.03
N ALA A 129 0.31 2.49 9.55
CA ALA A 129 0.65 2.61 8.14
C ALA A 129 -0.18 1.66 7.26
N VAL A 130 -0.29 0.38 7.64
CA VAL A 130 -1.07 -0.63 6.91
C VAL A 130 -2.55 -0.25 6.86
N LYS A 131 -3.14 0.16 7.99
CA LYS A 131 -4.56 0.55 8.04
C LYS A 131 -4.85 1.79 7.20
N ASN A 132 -3.96 2.79 7.23
CA ASN A 132 -4.08 3.98 6.38
C ASN A 132 -3.92 3.65 4.89
N LEU A 133 -3.03 2.71 4.54
CA LEU A 133 -2.85 2.27 3.16
C LEU A 133 -4.13 1.61 2.62
N VAL A 134 -4.78 0.78 3.43
CA VAL A 134 -6.06 0.14 3.10
C VAL A 134 -7.18 1.19 2.98
N LYS A 135 -7.24 2.16 3.90
CA LYS A 135 -8.20 3.28 3.83
C LYS A 135 -8.07 4.03 2.50
N ARG A 136 -6.85 4.42 2.11
CA ARG A 136 -6.58 5.09 0.83
C ARG A 136 -6.97 4.25 -0.37
N TYR A 137 -6.68 2.95 -0.35
CA TYR A 137 -7.13 2.05 -1.40
C TYR A 137 -8.66 2.08 -1.58
N TYR A 138 -9.42 2.03 -0.48
CA TYR A 138 -10.88 2.12 -0.54
C TYR A 138 -11.37 3.49 -1.03
N GLU A 139 -10.73 4.59 -0.60
CA GLU A 139 -11.05 5.93 -1.10
C GLU A 139 -10.83 6.05 -2.62
N GLU A 140 -9.68 5.59 -3.11
CA GLU A 140 -9.38 5.52 -4.54
C GLU A 140 -10.41 4.65 -5.29
N TYR A 141 -10.74 3.49 -4.73
CA TYR A 141 -11.68 2.54 -5.34
C TYR A 141 -13.10 3.14 -5.43
N MET A 142 -13.58 3.79 -4.38
CA MET A 142 -14.91 4.41 -4.34
C MET A 142 -14.99 5.60 -5.29
N ASN A 143 -13.95 6.44 -5.34
CA ASN A 143 -13.87 7.57 -6.26
C ASN A 143 -13.85 7.15 -7.73
N ALA A 144 -13.25 6.00 -8.06
CA ALA A 144 -13.24 5.47 -9.41
C ALA A 144 -14.57 4.86 -9.86
N LYS A 145 -15.42 4.43 -8.90
CA LYS A 145 -16.67 3.69 -9.18
C LYS A 145 -17.91 4.59 -9.19
N LEU A 146 -17.86 5.76 -8.54
CA LEU A 146 -18.95 6.74 -8.61
C LEU A 146 -18.97 7.38 -10.00
N PRO A 147 -20.14 7.40 -10.70
CA PRO A 147 -20.27 8.24 -11.88
C PRO A 147 -20.04 9.69 -11.42
N LYS A 148 -19.12 10.40 -12.08
CA LYS A 148 -19.05 11.85 -11.97
C LYS A 148 -20.35 12.38 -12.58
N THR A 149 -21.43 12.44 -11.81
CA THR A 149 -22.60 13.20 -12.22
C THR A 149 -22.15 14.64 -12.28
N SER A 150 -21.81 15.11 -13.47
CA SER A 150 -21.78 16.53 -13.76
C SER A 150 -23.23 16.98 -13.64
N PHE A 151 -23.60 17.45 -12.45
CA PHE A 151 -24.86 18.17 -12.26
C PHE A 151 -24.66 19.54 -12.91
N ASP A 152 -24.65 19.56 -14.24
CA ASP A 152 -24.85 20.77 -15.01
C ASP A 152 -26.26 21.19 -14.61
N GLY A 153 -26.42 22.30 -13.89
CA GLY A 153 -27.68 22.71 -13.24
C GLY A 153 -28.86 23.02 -14.18
N ARG A 154 -29.01 22.29 -15.30
CA ARG A 154 -30.19 22.23 -16.15
C ARG A 154 -30.97 20.96 -15.82
N CYS A 155 -31.71 21.02 -14.71
CA CYS A 155 -32.85 20.13 -14.53
C CYS A 155 -33.98 20.66 -15.42
N GLN A 156 -33.97 20.32 -16.73
CA GLN A 156 -35.19 20.36 -17.52
C GLN A 156 -35.90 19.04 -17.24
N ILE A 157 -36.80 19.07 -16.26
CA ILE A 157 -37.82 18.03 -16.15
C ILE A 157 -38.78 18.35 -17.29
N ASP A 158 -38.66 17.63 -18.41
CA ASP A 158 -39.71 17.59 -19.42
C ASP A 158 -40.93 16.90 -18.76
N VAL A 159 -41.72 17.68 -18.02
CA VAL A 159 -43.10 17.34 -17.72
C VAL A 159 -43.83 17.38 -19.05
N GLY A 160 -43.84 16.23 -19.74
CA GLY A 160 -44.59 16.01 -20.97
C GLY A 160 -45.97 16.64 -20.82
N SER A 161 -46.33 17.50 -21.77
CA SER A 161 -47.60 18.23 -21.72
C SER A 161 -48.76 17.25 -21.53
N PRO A 162 -49.72 17.55 -20.64
CA PRO A 162 -50.82 16.64 -20.38
C PRO A 162 -51.59 16.36 -21.68
N PRO A 163 -52.02 15.12 -21.92
CA PRO A 163 -52.76 14.78 -23.14
C PRO A 163 -54.04 15.61 -23.20
N LYS A 164 -54.26 16.27 -24.33
CA LYS A 164 -55.47 17.07 -24.58
C LYS A 164 -56.69 16.14 -24.51
N ALA A 165 -57.63 16.48 -23.62
CA ALA A 165 -58.93 15.82 -23.55
C ALA A 165 -59.66 15.97 -24.90
N SER A 166 -60.01 14.85 -25.51
CA SER A 166 -60.88 14.79 -26.68
C SER A 166 -62.33 14.91 -26.20
N GLN A 167 -63.11 15.79 -26.84
CA GLN A 167 -64.57 15.84 -26.75
C GLN A 167 -65.20 14.74 -27.60
#